data_AF-A0A7K7FB88-F1
#
_entry.id   AF-A0A7K7FB88-F1
#
_cell.length_a   1.000
_cell.length_b   1.000
_cell.length_c   1.000
_cell.angle_alpha   90.00
_cell.angle_beta   90.00
_cell.angle_gamma   90.00
#
_symmetry.space_group_name_H-M   'P 1'
#
loop_
_entity.id
_entity.type
_entity.pdbx_description
1 polymer ?
#
loop_
_entity_poly.entity_id
_entity_poly.type
_entity_poly.pdbx_seq_one_letter_code
_entity_poly.pdbx_strand_id
1 'polypeptide(L)'
;MQCQAARCPFGQTCGLKDGVRSCVEQPGRCALAPASHFASFDGATGTVTATGIYVLAAVCDPLRPVWFRLLADVGDTWDRPTVVALHLFISRAFLTVKRENVWVNGLPVTLPVEVSGTVTVNETQGTIRVTQEPEFVISLSPAGEVTVTAAQDLSQQLCGFCGNYDGDAANDLRGPDGKLVENVEGVAKAWRAPDFSH
;
A
#
# COMPACT_ATOMS: atom_id res chain seq x y z
N MET A 1 -40.59 6.27 -19.92
CA MET A 1 -39.20 6.40 -19.44
C MET A 1 -39.10 5.71 -18.08
N GLN A 2 -38.20 4.76 -17.94
CA GLN A 2 -37.91 4.08 -16.67
C GLN A 2 -36.54 4.56 -16.19
N CYS A 3 -36.49 5.06 -14.96
CA CYS A 3 -35.26 5.46 -14.32
C CYS A 3 -34.53 4.19 -13.85
N GLN A 4 -33.27 4.02 -14.23
CA GLN A 4 -32.42 2.94 -13.75
C GLN A 4 -31.43 3.50 -12.72
N ALA A 5 -31.09 2.70 -11.72
CA ALA A 5 -30.07 3.05 -10.75
C ALA A 5 -28.71 3.19 -11.47
N ALA A 6 -28.18 4.41 -11.52
CA ALA A 6 -26.83 4.66 -12.00
C ALA A 6 -25.82 4.19 -10.95
N ARG A 7 -24.84 3.40 -11.37
CA ARG A 7 -23.67 3.02 -10.57
C ARG A 7 -22.49 3.86 -11.04
N CYS A 8 -21.67 4.27 -10.09
CA CYS A 8 -20.44 4.96 -10.44
C CYS A 8 -19.45 3.99 -11.11
N PRO A 9 -18.59 4.51 -12.02
CA PRO A 9 -17.45 3.75 -12.51
C PRO A 9 -16.57 3.23 -11.38
N PHE A 10 -15.75 2.23 -11.67
CA PHE A 10 -14.71 1.79 -10.74
C PHE A 10 -13.82 2.97 -10.31
N GLY A 11 -13.40 2.97 -9.04
CA GLY A 11 -12.65 4.07 -8.47
C GLY A 11 -13.49 5.30 -8.12
N GLN A 12 -14.82 5.21 -8.18
CA GLN A 12 -15.68 6.33 -7.84
C GLN A 12 -16.83 5.91 -6.92
N THR A 13 -17.20 6.81 -6.00
CA THR A 13 -18.38 6.66 -5.14
C THR A 13 -19.40 7.73 -5.41
N CYS A 14 -20.67 7.44 -5.11
CA CYS A 14 -21.72 8.43 -5.18
C CYS A 14 -21.55 9.41 -4.01
N GLY A 15 -21.08 10.62 -4.32
CA GLY A 15 -20.84 11.70 -3.38
C GLY A 15 -21.54 12.98 -3.81
N LEU A 16 -21.41 14.02 -2.99
CA LEU A 16 -21.84 15.37 -3.37
C LEU A 16 -20.65 16.13 -3.94
N LYS A 17 -20.80 16.66 -5.16
CA LYS A 17 -19.90 17.64 -5.75
C LYS A 17 -20.72 18.89 -6.02
N ASP A 18 -20.35 20.00 -5.38
CA ASP A 18 -21.08 21.28 -5.46
C ASP A 18 -22.58 21.16 -5.13
N GLY A 19 -22.93 20.31 -4.17
CA GLY A 19 -24.31 20.06 -3.74
C GLY A 19 -25.12 19.12 -4.65
N VAL A 20 -24.53 18.60 -5.74
CA VAL A 20 -25.18 17.67 -6.67
C VAL A 20 -24.59 16.27 -6.50
N ARG A 21 -25.47 15.24 -6.50
CA ARG A 21 -25.03 13.84 -6.50
C ARG A 21 -24.25 13.54 -7.78
N SER A 22 -22.99 13.17 -7.63
CA SER A 22 -22.11 12.81 -8.74
C SER A 22 -21.16 11.70 -8.30
N CYS A 23 -20.50 11.07 -9.27
CA CYS A 23 -19.45 10.13 -8.98
C CYS A 23 -18.16 10.89 -8.68
N VAL A 24 -17.63 10.67 -7.48
CA VAL A 24 -16.40 11.28 -6.99
C VAL A 24 -15.32 10.23 -6.89
N GLU A 25 -14.12 10.57 -7.34
CA GLU A 25 -12.91 9.73 -7.23
C GLU A 25 -12.73 9.26 -5.78
N GLN A 26 -12.57 7.94 -5.62
CA GLN A 26 -12.24 7.28 -4.38
C GLN A 26 -10.92 6.54 -4.57
N PRO A 27 -9.86 6.92 -3.82
CA PRO A 27 -8.59 6.23 -3.92
C PRO A 27 -8.71 4.80 -3.39
N GLY A 28 -7.96 3.88 -4.01
CA GLY A 28 -7.82 2.50 -3.54
C GLY A 28 -7.07 2.47 -2.21
N ARG A 29 -7.47 1.58 -1.31
CA ARG A 29 -6.84 1.42 0.01
C ARG A 29 -6.50 -0.04 0.29
N CYS A 30 -5.22 -0.32 0.45
CA CYS A 30 -4.71 -1.58 0.97
C CYS A 30 -4.31 -1.43 2.44
N ALA A 31 -4.48 -2.48 3.23
CA ALA A 31 -4.07 -2.50 4.64
C ALA A 31 -3.51 -3.86 5.06
N LEU A 32 -2.51 -3.82 5.96
CA LEU A 32 -2.06 -4.98 6.72
C LEU A 32 -2.00 -4.56 8.19
N ALA A 33 -3.00 -5.02 8.95
CA ALA A 33 -3.19 -4.67 10.35
C ALA A 33 -2.61 -5.73 11.30
N PRO A 34 -2.40 -5.42 12.59
CA PRO A 34 -2.02 -6.38 13.62
C PRO A 34 -2.99 -7.57 13.69
N ALA A 35 -2.50 -8.73 14.11
CA ALA A 35 -3.17 -10.04 13.89
C ALA A 35 -3.32 -10.40 12.40
N SER A 36 -2.62 -9.66 11.55
CA SER A 36 -2.44 -9.89 10.13
C SER A 36 -3.69 -9.84 9.28
N HIS A 37 -4.68 -9.04 9.68
CA HIS A 37 -5.83 -8.76 8.83
C HIS A 37 -5.36 -7.99 7.60
N PHE A 38 -5.52 -8.62 6.44
CA PHE A 38 -5.17 -8.08 5.14
C PHE A 38 -6.42 -7.60 4.41
N ALA A 39 -6.28 -6.48 3.70
CA ALA A 39 -7.22 -6.01 2.69
C ALA A 39 -6.43 -5.49 1.48
N SER A 40 -6.72 -6.00 0.29
CA SER A 40 -6.17 -5.50 -0.99
C SER A 40 -6.81 -4.17 -1.39
N PHE A 41 -6.33 -3.58 -2.49
CA PHE A 41 -6.92 -2.35 -3.04
C PHE A 41 -8.38 -2.52 -3.50
N ASP A 42 -8.75 -3.70 -4.02
CA ASP A 42 -10.09 -3.96 -4.56
C ASP A 42 -11.02 -4.71 -3.58
N GLY A 43 -10.49 -5.10 -2.42
CA GLY A 43 -11.29 -5.59 -1.29
C GLY A 43 -11.20 -7.09 -0.99
N ALA A 44 -10.26 -7.82 -1.60
CA ALA A 44 -9.90 -9.16 -1.15
C ALA A 44 -9.33 -9.09 0.28
N THR A 45 -9.81 -9.96 1.16
CA THR A 45 -9.42 -9.96 2.58
C THR A 45 -8.98 -11.34 3.07
N GLY A 46 -8.22 -11.36 4.16
CA GLY A 46 -7.82 -12.60 4.83
C GLY A 46 -6.78 -12.36 5.91
N THR A 47 -6.02 -13.40 6.25
CA THR A 47 -5.03 -13.36 7.33
C THR A 47 -3.66 -13.87 6.87
N VAL A 48 -2.59 -13.20 7.29
CA VAL A 48 -1.19 -13.58 6.97
C VAL A 48 -0.45 -14.04 8.24
N THR A 49 -0.13 -15.31 8.37
CA THR A 49 0.55 -15.78 9.58
C THR A 49 2.07 -15.79 9.47
N ALA A 50 2.61 -15.73 8.24
CA ALA A 50 4.04 -15.84 8.02
C ALA A 50 4.81 -14.53 8.23
N THR A 51 5.97 -14.65 8.87
CA THR A 51 6.96 -13.57 9.00
C THR A 51 7.87 -13.46 7.79
N GLY A 52 8.47 -12.29 7.62
CA GLY A 52 9.43 -11.97 6.57
C GLY A 52 9.14 -10.64 5.88
N ILE A 53 9.88 -10.40 4.81
CA ILE A 53 9.82 -9.15 4.05
C ILE A 53 9.07 -9.40 2.74
N TYR A 54 8.04 -8.61 2.49
CA TYR A 54 7.12 -8.79 1.36
C TYR A 54 7.01 -7.52 0.53
N VAL A 55 6.91 -7.65 -0.79
CA VAL A 55 6.50 -6.54 -1.67
C VAL A 55 5.02 -6.28 -1.43
N LEU A 56 4.70 -5.23 -0.68
CA LEU A 56 3.32 -4.90 -0.34
C LEU A 56 2.60 -4.28 -1.55
N ALA A 57 3.22 -3.26 -2.15
CA ALA A 57 2.74 -2.63 -3.37
C ALA A 57 3.91 -2.02 -4.15
N ALA A 58 3.84 -2.03 -5.47
CA ALA A 58 4.81 -1.43 -6.36
C ALA A 58 4.12 -0.99 -7.66
N VAL A 59 4.68 0.02 -8.32
CA VAL A 59 4.36 0.28 -9.73
C VAL A 59 5.10 -0.75 -10.58
N CYS A 60 4.36 -1.54 -11.36
CA CYS A 60 4.92 -2.73 -12.02
C CYS A 60 5.95 -2.41 -13.09
N ASP A 61 5.75 -1.32 -13.81
CA ASP A 61 6.70 -0.84 -14.80
C ASP A 61 7.67 0.16 -14.15
N PRO A 62 8.95 -0.21 -13.95
CA PRO A 62 9.96 0.65 -13.34
C PRO A 62 10.32 1.87 -14.18
N LEU A 63 9.86 1.95 -15.44
CA LEU A 63 10.11 3.08 -16.32
C LEU A 63 9.08 4.19 -16.17
N ARG A 64 8.03 3.99 -15.36
CA ARG A 64 7.00 5.02 -15.11
C ARG A 64 7.59 6.21 -14.35
N PRO A 65 7.21 7.46 -14.69
CA PRO A 65 7.75 8.65 -14.01
C PRO A 65 7.52 8.65 -12.50
N VAL A 66 6.32 8.24 -12.07
CA VAL A 66 6.01 7.97 -10.67
C VAL A 66 6.17 6.48 -10.46
N TRP A 67 7.33 6.10 -9.93
CA TRP A 67 7.63 4.72 -9.58
C TRP A 67 7.91 4.60 -8.08
N PHE A 68 7.36 3.56 -7.47
CA PHE A 68 7.74 3.14 -6.14
C PHE A 68 7.70 1.61 -6.00
N ARG A 69 8.45 1.10 -5.02
CA ARG A 69 8.34 -0.27 -4.51
C ARG A 69 8.35 -0.22 -2.98
N LEU A 70 7.25 -0.62 -2.37
CA LEU A 70 7.07 -0.66 -0.92
C LEU A 70 7.21 -2.10 -0.42
N LEU A 71 8.16 -2.30 0.48
CA LEU A 71 8.30 -3.54 1.23
C LEU A 71 7.77 -3.37 2.65
N ALA A 72 7.10 -4.41 3.16
CA ALA A 72 6.74 -4.52 4.56
C ALA A 72 7.53 -5.66 5.21
N ASP A 73 8.25 -5.32 6.28
CA ASP A 73 8.94 -6.28 7.13
C ASP A 73 8.01 -6.68 8.28
N VAL A 74 7.57 -7.93 8.26
CA VAL A 74 6.66 -8.54 9.23
C VAL A 74 7.47 -9.39 10.19
N GLY A 75 7.68 -8.88 11.40
CA GLY A 75 8.40 -9.56 12.48
C GLY A 75 7.48 -10.33 13.42
N ASP A 76 8.07 -11.28 14.18
CA ASP A 76 7.38 -11.96 15.27
C ASP A 76 7.50 -11.14 16.56
N THR A 77 6.41 -10.49 16.98
CA THR A 77 6.36 -9.75 18.24
C THR A 77 5.36 -10.40 19.19
N TRP A 78 5.86 -11.04 20.25
CA TRP A 78 5.13 -11.51 21.45
C TRP A 78 3.66 -11.94 21.19
N ASP A 79 3.47 -12.94 20.32
CA ASP A 79 2.22 -13.66 19.94
C ASP A 79 1.54 -13.28 18.60
N ARG A 80 1.92 -12.19 17.91
CA ARG A 80 1.29 -11.86 16.61
C ARG A 80 2.30 -11.28 15.61
N PRO A 81 2.27 -11.74 14.33
CA PRO A 81 3.00 -11.07 13.27
C PRO A 81 2.53 -9.61 13.14
N THR A 82 3.48 -8.68 13.08
CA THR A 82 3.18 -7.25 12.91
C THR A 82 4.23 -6.58 12.05
N VAL A 83 3.88 -5.46 11.41
CA VAL A 83 4.85 -4.69 10.63
C VAL A 83 5.81 -3.97 11.57
N VAL A 84 7.10 -4.27 11.45
CA VAL A 84 8.18 -3.69 12.26
C VAL A 84 8.96 -2.62 11.49
N ALA A 85 8.99 -2.70 10.16
CA ALA A 85 9.58 -1.71 9.29
C ALA A 85 8.88 -1.66 7.93
N LEU A 86 8.92 -0.49 7.29
CA LEU A 86 8.63 -0.31 5.88
C LEU A 86 9.90 0.13 5.17
N HIS A 87 10.11 -0.41 3.97
CA HIS A 87 11.20 -0.01 3.09
C HIS A 87 10.61 0.48 1.79
N LEU A 88 10.73 1.78 1.53
CA LEU A 88 10.17 2.43 0.35
C LEU A 88 11.29 2.83 -0.60
N PHE A 89 11.29 2.24 -1.79
CA PHE A 89 12.12 2.66 -2.90
C PHE A 89 11.32 3.61 -3.78
N ILE A 90 11.90 4.76 -4.12
CA ILE A 90 11.42 5.70 -5.13
C ILE A 90 12.59 6.05 -6.07
N SER A 91 12.33 6.67 -7.22
CA SER A 91 13.32 6.86 -8.30
C SER A 91 14.65 7.52 -7.88
N ARG A 92 14.68 8.30 -6.81
CA ARG A 92 15.88 9.05 -6.35
C ARG A 92 16.20 8.89 -4.87
N ALA A 93 15.48 8.05 -4.15
CA ALA A 93 15.72 7.84 -2.72
C ALA A 93 15.22 6.48 -2.25
N PHE A 94 15.75 6.08 -1.11
CA PHE A 94 15.32 4.92 -0.37
C PHE A 94 15.01 5.34 1.07
N LEU A 95 13.84 4.97 1.57
CA LEU A 95 13.40 5.26 2.93
C LEU A 95 13.25 3.96 3.71
N THR A 96 13.76 3.96 4.95
CA THR A 96 13.39 2.97 5.95
C THR A 96 12.57 3.66 7.03
N VAL A 97 11.36 3.18 7.27
CA VAL A 97 10.42 3.74 8.25
C VAL A 97 10.16 2.69 9.32
N LYS A 98 10.56 2.98 10.56
CA LYS A 98 10.20 2.23 11.76
C LYS A 98 9.39 3.15 12.67
N ARG A 99 8.66 2.59 13.64
CA ARG A 99 7.72 3.32 14.52
C ARG A 99 8.26 4.62 15.11
N GLU A 100 9.56 4.68 15.44
CA GLU A 100 10.18 5.83 16.11
C GLU A 100 11.30 6.48 15.29
N ASN A 101 11.69 5.88 14.16
CA ASN A 101 12.90 6.27 13.46
C ASN A 101 12.70 6.17 11.95
N VAL A 102 13.15 7.19 11.23
CA VAL A 102 13.15 7.23 9.78
C VAL A 102 14.57 7.44 9.28
N TRP A 103 14.94 6.69 8.24
CA TRP A 103 16.19 6.86 7.52
C TRP A 103 15.92 7.18 6.07
N VAL A 104 16.70 8.10 5.50
CA VAL A 104 16.71 8.41 4.07
C VAL A 104 18.11 8.12 3.55
N ASN A 105 18.22 7.22 2.57
CA ASN A 105 19.48 6.74 2.00
C ASN A 105 20.47 6.26 3.09
N GLY A 106 19.96 5.60 4.13
CA GLY A 106 20.74 5.05 5.24
C GLY A 106 21.09 6.05 6.35
N LEU A 107 20.76 7.34 6.20
CA LEU A 107 21.02 8.36 7.21
C LEU A 107 19.76 8.65 8.03
N PRO A 108 19.83 8.69 9.38
CA PRO A 108 18.68 9.04 10.20
C PRO A 108 18.29 10.49 9.97
N VAL A 109 16.98 10.76 9.98
CA VAL A 109 16.42 12.10 9.76
C VAL A 109 15.46 12.50 10.87
N THR A 110 15.28 13.81 11.07
CA THR A 110 14.24 14.36 11.94
C THR A 110 13.02 14.72 11.11
N LEU A 111 11.82 14.41 11.62
CA LEU A 111 10.56 14.71 10.95
C LEU A 111 10.02 16.10 11.39
N PRO A 112 9.30 16.83 10.52
CA PRO A 112 8.99 16.48 9.13
C PRO A 112 10.18 16.70 8.19
N VAL A 113 10.23 15.93 7.09
CA VAL A 113 11.27 16.05 6.07
C VAL A 113 10.68 15.92 4.67
N GLU A 114 11.23 16.67 3.72
CA GLU A 114 10.98 16.51 2.30
C GLU A 114 12.12 15.70 1.67
N VAL A 115 11.78 14.70 0.88
CA VAL A 115 12.69 13.76 0.22
C VAL A 115 12.53 13.89 -1.29
N SER A 116 13.65 14.16 -1.96
CA SER A 116 13.73 14.26 -3.43
C SER A 116 12.80 15.31 -4.07
N GLY A 117 12.27 16.27 -3.30
CA GLY A 117 11.41 17.35 -3.80
C GLY A 117 9.96 16.96 -4.09
N THR A 118 9.57 15.72 -3.82
CA THR A 118 8.23 15.19 -4.16
C THR A 118 7.59 14.41 -3.03
N VAL A 119 8.38 13.85 -2.11
CA VAL A 119 7.87 13.01 -1.02
C VAL A 119 8.02 13.73 0.31
N THR A 120 6.95 13.83 1.09
CA THR A 120 6.98 14.38 2.43
C THR A 120 6.78 13.28 3.45
N VAL A 121 7.60 13.27 4.51
CA VAL A 121 7.43 12.38 5.66
C VAL A 121 7.13 13.22 6.89
N ASN A 122 6.05 12.89 7.59
CA ASN A 122 5.68 13.52 8.85
C ASN A 122 5.21 12.50 9.88
N GLU A 123 5.11 12.93 11.13
CA GLU A 123 4.58 12.13 12.22
C GLU A 123 3.42 12.87 12.88
N THR A 124 2.35 12.15 13.18
CA THR A 124 1.24 12.66 13.97
C THR A 124 0.75 11.56 14.92
N GLN A 125 0.77 11.84 16.23
CA GLN A 125 0.35 10.90 17.26
C GLN A 125 1.05 9.52 17.15
N GLY A 126 2.36 9.50 16.85
CA GLY A 126 3.14 8.28 16.64
C GLY A 126 2.89 7.55 15.32
N THR A 127 1.97 8.02 14.48
CA THR A 127 1.79 7.49 13.12
C THR A 127 2.72 8.23 12.18
N ILE A 128 3.61 7.50 11.51
CA ILE A 128 4.47 8.06 10.46
C ILE A 128 3.73 7.96 9.13
N ARG A 129 3.62 9.08 8.43
CA ARG A 129 2.98 9.19 7.11
C ARG A 129 4.00 9.62 6.06
N VAL A 130 4.11 8.84 5.00
CA VAL A 130 4.88 9.14 3.79
C VAL A 130 3.91 9.48 2.68
N THR A 131 4.02 10.68 2.13
CA THR A 131 3.05 11.22 1.17
C THR A 131 3.78 11.66 -0.09
N GLN A 132 3.30 11.19 -1.25
CA GLN A 132 3.57 11.80 -2.54
C GLN A 132 2.20 12.14 -3.14
N GLU A 133 1.76 13.38 -2.99
CA GLU A 133 0.43 13.80 -3.43
C GLU A 133 0.47 14.29 -4.90
N PRO A 134 -0.53 13.90 -5.73
CA PRO A 134 -1.74 13.15 -5.37
C PRO A 134 -1.59 11.62 -5.39
N GLU A 135 -0.43 11.06 -5.72
CA GLU A 135 -0.30 9.66 -6.15
C GLU A 135 -0.50 8.62 -5.04
N PHE A 136 0.17 8.75 -3.91
CA PHE A 136 0.04 7.79 -2.82
C PHE A 136 0.27 8.37 -1.42
N VAL A 137 -0.32 7.68 -0.45
CA VAL A 137 -0.11 7.91 0.99
C VAL A 137 0.15 6.57 1.66
N ILE A 138 1.27 6.46 2.37
CA ILE A 138 1.62 5.29 3.17
C ILE A 138 1.67 5.72 4.63
N SER A 139 1.01 4.96 5.52
CA SER A 139 1.03 5.23 6.96
C SER A 139 1.45 3.98 7.73
N LEU A 140 2.31 4.14 8.73
CA LEU A 140 2.67 3.13 9.72
C LEU A 140 2.23 3.61 11.10
N SER A 141 1.28 2.89 11.72
CA SER A 141 0.78 3.24 13.05
C SER A 141 1.69 2.70 14.18
N PRO A 142 1.58 3.24 15.41
CA PRO A 142 2.27 2.70 16.59
C PRO A 142 1.98 1.22 16.86
N ALA A 143 0.81 0.73 16.43
CA ALA A 143 0.40 -0.66 16.58
C ALA A 143 1.05 -1.60 15.56
N GLY A 144 1.72 -1.07 14.53
CA GLY A 144 2.26 -1.85 13.41
C GLY A 144 1.24 -2.11 12.30
N GLU A 145 0.18 -1.30 12.21
CA GLU A 145 -0.71 -1.30 11.03
C GLU A 145 -0.07 -0.48 9.92
N VAL A 146 0.00 -1.06 8.72
CA VAL A 146 0.33 -0.32 7.49
C VAL A 146 -0.91 -0.10 6.66
N THR A 147 -1.06 1.10 6.12
CA THR A 147 -2.08 1.43 5.13
C THR A 147 -1.43 2.08 3.92
N VAL A 148 -1.85 1.69 2.74
CA VAL A 148 -1.42 2.25 1.46
C VAL A 148 -2.66 2.76 0.77
N THR A 149 -2.71 4.06 0.51
CA THR A 149 -3.75 4.71 -0.29
C THR A 149 -3.14 5.12 -1.61
N ALA A 150 -3.77 4.74 -2.72
CA ALA A 150 -3.31 5.03 -4.07
C ALA A 150 -4.39 5.80 -4.84
N ALA A 151 -4.00 6.85 -5.56
CA ALA A 151 -4.90 7.54 -6.47
C ALA A 151 -5.32 6.66 -7.63
N GLN A 152 -6.50 6.94 -8.19
CA GLN A 152 -7.06 6.20 -9.32
C GLN A 152 -6.15 6.19 -10.55
N ASP A 153 -5.28 7.19 -10.72
CA ASP A 153 -4.27 7.24 -11.77
C ASP A 153 -3.26 6.08 -11.72
N LEU A 154 -3.15 5.40 -10.58
CA LEU A 154 -2.34 4.18 -10.40
C LEU A 154 -3.12 2.88 -10.64
N SER A 155 -4.43 2.95 -10.94
CA SER A 155 -5.23 1.77 -11.26
C SER A 155 -4.64 0.99 -12.43
N GLN A 156 -4.62 -0.35 -12.30
CA GLN A 156 -4.03 -1.30 -13.26
C GLN A 156 -2.52 -1.13 -13.50
N GLN A 157 -1.84 -0.32 -12.68
CA GLN A 157 -0.39 -0.10 -12.76
C GLN A 157 0.34 -0.68 -11.56
N LEU A 158 -0.40 -1.08 -10.53
CA LEU A 158 0.15 -1.64 -9.31
C LEU A 158 0.27 -3.16 -9.41
N CYS A 159 1.20 -3.69 -8.63
CA CYS A 159 1.33 -5.11 -8.32
C CYS A 159 1.99 -5.26 -6.96
N GLY A 160 1.93 -6.47 -6.42
CA GLY A 160 2.39 -6.77 -5.09
C GLY A 160 1.32 -7.54 -4.34
N PHE A 161 1.57 -7.74 -3.06
CA PHE A 161 0.64 -8.43 -2.19
C PHE A 161 -0.73 -7.71 -2.09
N CYS A 162 -0.78 -6.39 -2.26
CA CYS A 162 -2.01 -5.60 -2.28
C CYS A 162 -2.90 -5.74 -3.55
N GLY A 163 -2.53 -6.59 -4.51
CA GLY A 163 -3.27 -6.77 -5.76
C GLY A 163 -2.85 -5.81 -6.88
N ASN A 164 -3.62 -5.82 -7.97
CA ASN A 164 -3.36 -5.06 -9.20
C ASN A 164 -4.15 -3.74 -9.30
N TYR A 165 -5.09 -3.51 -8.38
CA TYR A 165 -5.93 -2.31 -8.33
C TYR A 165 -6.71 -2.07 -9.63
N ASP A 166 -7.38 -3.11 -10.12
CA ASP A 166 -8.18 -3.11 -11.35
C ASP A 166 -9.70 -3.08 -11.11
N GLY A 167 -10.11 -3.22 -9.85
CA GLY A 167 -11.50 -3.22 -9.40
C GLY A 167 -12.15 -4.58 -9.27
N ASP A 168 -11.38 -5.65 -9.40
CA ASP A 168 -11.86 -7.02 -9.27
C ASP A 168 -11.14 -7.78 -8.15
N ALA A 169 -11.75 -7.73 -6.96
CA ALA A 169 -11.30 -8.46 -5.78
C ALA A 169 -11.14 -9.98 -6.00
N ALA A 170 -11.85 -10.58 -6.96
CA ALA A 170 -11.73 -12.01 -7.23
C ALA A 170 -10.36 -12.39 -7.81
N ASN A 171 -9.61 -11.40 -8.29
CA ASN A 171 -8.36 -11.61 -9.00
C ASN A 171 -7.12 -11.04 -8.28
N ASP A 172 -7.30 -10.41 -7.12
CA ASP A 172 -6.22 -9.76 -6.36
C ASP A 172 -5.13 -10.72 -5.83
N LEU A 173 -5.48 -11.99 -5.62
CA LEU A 173 -4.56 -12.99 -5.10
C LEU A 173 -3.71 -13.56 -6.24
N ARG A 174 -2.89 -12.71 -6.88
CA ARG A 174 -1.96 -13.11 -7.95
C ARG A 174 -0.51 -13.05 -7.49
N GLY A 175 0.27 -14.04 -7.87
CA GLY A 175 1.72 -14.02 -7.70
C GLY A 175 2.43 -13.13 -8.73
N PRO A 176 3.75 -12.92 -8.60
CA PRO A 176 4.55 -12.19 -9.58
C PRO A 176 4.53 -12.76 -10.99
N ASP A 177 4.19 -14.05 -11.15
CA ASP A 177 4.04 -14.72 -12.44
C ASP A 177 2.66 -14.49 -13.10
N GLY A 178 1.81 -13.67 -12.47
CA GLY A 178 0.46 -13.33 -12.91
C GLY A 178 -0.60 -14.39 -12.63
N LYS A 179 -0.23 -15.53 -12.04
CA LYS A 179 -1.17 -16.62 -11.74
C LYS A 179 -1.89 -16.38 -10.43
N LEU A 180 -3.15 -16.79 -10.39
CA LEU A 180 -3.94 -16.82 -9.17
C LEU A 180 -3.36 -17.86 -8.21
N VAL A 181 -3.34 -17.49 -6.93
CA VAL A 181 -3.04 -18.40 -5.83
C VAL A 181 -4.31 -18.65 -5.01
N GLU A 182 -4.27 -19.70 -4.20
CA GLU A 182 -5.47 -20.20 -3.52
C GLU A 182 -5.96 -19.30 -2.39
N ASN A 183 -5.06 -18.58 -1.71
CA ASN A 183 -5.40 -17.83 -0.50
C ASN A 183 -4.37 -16.72 -0.19
N VAL A 184 -4.72 -15.89 0.80
CA VAL A 184 -3.92 -14.74 1.27
C VAL A 184 -2.51 -15.13 1.73
N GLU A 185 -2.38 -16.26 2.44
CA GLU A 185 -1.08 -16.79 2.86
C GLU A 185 -0.21 -17.19 1.66
N GLY A 186 -0.83 -17.74 0.60
CA GLY A 186 -0.17 -18.07 -0.65
C GLY A 186 0.37 -16.84 -1.39
N VAL A 187 -0.41 -15.75 -1.47
CA VAL A 187 0.02 -14.54 -2.18
C VAL A 187 1.10 -13.80 -1.38
N ALA A 188 1.01 -13.79 -0.05
CA ALA A 188 2.07 -13.27 0.81
C ALA A 188 3.39 -14.01 0.55
N LYS A 189 3.37 -15.35 0.50
CA LYS A 189 4.55 -16.16 0.16
C LYS A 189 5.09 -15.87 -1.24
N ALA A 190 4.20 -15.72 -2.23
CA ALA A 190 4.57 -15.45 -3.61
C ALA A 190 5.29 -14.09 -3.77
N TRP A 191 4.93 -13.11 -2.94
CA TRP A 191 5.52 -11.77 -2.93
C TRP A 191 6.60 -11.54 -1.87
N ARG A 192 7.21 -12.62 -1.34
CA ARG A 192 8.45 -12.48 -0.55
C ARG A 192 9.51 -11.74 -1.38
N ALA A 193 10.27 -10.87 -0.72
CA ALA A 193 11.36 -10.12 -1.32
C ALA A 193 12.72 -10.76 -0.96
N PRO A 194 13.17 -11.83 -1.65
CA PRO A 194 14.44 -12.48 -1.33
C PRO A 194 15.67 -11.63 -1.67
N ASP A 195 15.49 -10.59 -2.48
CA ASP A 195 16.50 -9.61 -2.85
C ASP A 195 16.72 -8.53 -1.77
N PHE A 196 15.99 -8.61 -0.65
CA PHE A 196 16.13 -7.69 0.47
C PHE A 196 16.27 -8.49 1.78
N SER A 197 17.43 -8.35 2.43
CA SER A 197 17.71 -8.93 3.75
C SER A 197 18.20 -7.86 4.71
N HIS A 198 18.08 -8.14 6.01
CA HIS A 198 18.70 -7.37 7.08
C HIS A 198 20.22 -7.26 6.95
#